data_AF-A0A4V2PYC2-F1
#
_entry.id   AF-A0A4V2PYC2-F1
#
_cell.length_a   1.000
_cell.length_b   1.000
_cell.length_c   1.000
_cell.angle_alpha   90.00
_cell.angle_beta   90.00
_cell.angle_gamma   90.00
#
_symmetry.space_group_name_H-M   'P 1'
#
loop_
_entity.id
_entity.type
_entity.pdbx_description
1 polymer ?
#
loop_
_entity_poly.entity_id
_entity_poly.type
_entity_poly.pdbx_seq_one_letter_code
_entity_poly.pdbx_strand_id
1 'polypeptide(L)'
;MNKKTIPILIALVCMASLSKAQYIEDAMRFSQTDLGSTARFKAIGNASTSLGGDLSSITGNPAGLGFFNSSDVGFSLNYLNNNNNGNYYGTSSSAQVEKFNFDQAGVVFNMPIHRNAYRNSGWLNFNVGIGYAKTNDFNSTIHFEGENNNSSYTNFLTEATDPVFEDWGVNSWLLEVDPTNHYYTSASESLTNDQKNSDIRTGSQYQTNFSFGANYNNQFYVGASIGVAGFNYRSEKRFDEFGNIKSASEFLVINPNSNFLKPENAGLLNAPYTLSSSSTQKTNGTGFNATLGLIYRPDNMFQIGFSATSPTWYVVTDDYSMFFDSWIDPTDGTETAEYHPNEELYYEEYNLRTPYRLNAGVSAKFEGGLISADVEYVDYTSMRITTNDQANDNQSADIISSEYKGAANFRLGGEYRLTSDFLLRAGYNYQGNPYQHISSTKQTVSGGLGYRVNNVYIDLTYLNSRQEIGYTPYQSETFPTDPATIKNSRDNVFLTLGLKF
;
A
#
# COMPACT_ATOMS: atom_id res chain seq x y z
N MET A 1 2.20 1.57 34.37
CA MET A 1 1.84 0.66 33.27
C MET A 1 2.28 1.30 31.97
N ASN A 2 3.49 0.96 31.52
CA ASN A 2 4.04 1.49 30.28
C ASN A 2 3.32 0.80 29.12
N LYS A 3 2.57 1.58 28.32
CA LYS A 3 2.04 1.11 27.03
C LYS A 3 3.25 0.80 26.15
N LYS A 4 3.60 -0.48 26.02
CA LYS A 4 4.50 -0.93 24.96
C LYS A 4 3.77 -0.68 23.63
N THR A 5 4.25 0.28 22.87
CA THR A 5 3.86 0.53 21.49
C THR A 5 4.33 -0.65 20.65
N ILE A 6 3.40 -1.40 20.07
CA ILE A 6 3.67 -2.48 19.11
C ILE A 6 4.04 -1.80 17.78
N PRO A 7 5.25 -2.00 17.20
CA PRO A 7 5.58 -1.53 15.85
C PRO A 7 4.80 -2.32 14.78
N ILE A 8 4.66 -1.77 13.56
CA ILE A 8 3.79 -2.35 12.51
C ILE A 8 4.24 -3.78 12.23
N LEU A 9 3.25 -4.66 12.05
CA LEU A 9 3.44 -6.05 11.66
C LEU A 9 2.97 -6.20 10.21
N ILE A 10 3.85 -6.58 9.30
CA ILE A 10 3.53 -6.91 7.89
C ILE A 10 3.64 -8.43 7.60
N ALA A 11 3.51 -9.27 8.62
CA ALA A 11 2.95 -10.61 8.40
C ALA A 11 1.78 -10.80 9.31
N LEU A 12 0.67 -11.17 8.69
CA LEU A 12 -0.48 -11.73 9.37
C LEU A 12 -0.80 -13.05 8.69
N VAL A 13 0.08 -14.03 8.89
CA VAL A 13 -0.36 -15.42 8.99
C VAL A 13 -0.81 -15.62 10.45
N CYS A 14 -1.82 -14.86 10.91
CA CYS A 14 -2.53 -15.24 12.13
C CYS A 14 -3.56 -16.29 11.74
N MET A 15 -3.32 -17.50 12.25
CA MET A 15 -4.19 -18.59 12.78
C MET A 15 -5.71 -18.67 12.53
N ALA A 16 -6.33 -17.72 11.84
CA ALA A 16 -7.59 -17.92 11.15
C ALA A 16 -7.24 -18.43 9.75
N SER A 17 -7.93 -19.48 9.29
CA SER A 17 -7.82 -20.08 7.95
C SER A 17 -7.23 -19.12 6.91
N LEU A 18 -6.15 -19.53 6.25
CA LEU A 18 -5.26 -18.72 5.40
C LEU A 18 -5.91 -17.63 4.55
N SER A 19 -7.12 -17.89 4.06
CA SER A 19 -7.94 -16.93 3.32
C SER A 19 -8.25 -15.63 4.09
N LYS A 20 -8.50 -15.70 5.40
CA LYS A 20 -9.16 -14.63 6.17
C LYS A 20 -8.28 -13.42 6.51
N ALA A 21 -7.04 -13.66 6.91
CA ALA A 21 -6.12 -12.59 7.31
C ALA A 21 -5.58 -11.80 6.10
N GLN A 22 -5.43 -12.49 4.96
CA GLN A 22 -4.97 -11.94 3.69
C GLN A 22 -5.90 -10.84 3.16
N TYR A 23 -7.22 -11.07 3.17
CA TYR A 23 -8.18 -10.09 2.64
C TYR A 23 -8.16 -8.74 3.37
N ILE A 24 -7.81 -8.74 4.65
CA ILE A 24 -7.86 -7.53 5.48
C ILE A 24 -6.66 -6.63 5.18
N GLU A 25 -5.46 -7.21 5.03
CA GLU A 25 -4.28 -6.48 4.57
C GLU A 25 -4.53 -5.89 3.17
N ASP A 26 -5.15 -6.65 2.28
CA ASP A 26 -5.44 -6.20 0.93
C ASP A 26 -6.54 -5.14 0.85
N ALA A 27 -7.59 -5.28 1.66
CA ALA A 27 -8.60 -4.25 1.81
C ALA A 27 -7.95 -2.91 2.18
N MET A 28 -6.98 -2.94 3.09
CA MET A 28 -6.20 -1.76 3.46
C MET A 28 -5.28 -1.28 2.33
N ARG A 29 -4.52 -2.20 1.71
CA ARG A 29 -3.58 -1.91 0.61
C ARG A 29 -4.25 -1.19 -0.56
N PHE A 30 -5.43 -1.65 -0.97
CA PHE A 30 -6.19 -1.09 -2.09
C PHE A 30 -7.03 0.13 -1.71
N SER A 31 -7.15 0.44 -0.41
CA SER A 31 -7.81 1.63 0.10
C SER A 31 -6.88 2.83 0.25
N GLN A 32 -5.57 2.61 0.37
CA GLN A 32 -4.54 3.66 0.44
C GLN A 32 -4.17 4.22 -0.93
N THR A 33 -5.08 4.96 -1.55
CA THR A 33 -4.82 5.62 -2.83
C THR A 33 -4.09 6.95 -2.64
N ASP A 34 -3.03 7.17 -3.41
CA ASP A 34 -2.49 8.50 -3.68
C ASP A 34 -3.28 9.16 -4.83
N LEU A 35 -3.40 10.49 -4.81
CA LEU A 35 -3.95 11.25 -5.94
C LEU A 35 -2.96 11.19 -7.11
N GLY A 36 -3.30 10.44 -8.16
CA GLY A 36 -2.61 10.51 -9.44
C GLY A 36 -2.85 11.88 -10.08
N SER A 37 -1.78 12.60 -10.39
CA SER A 37 -1.84 14.04 -10.68
C SER A 37 -0.67 14.47 -11.56
N THR A 38 -0.81 15.62 -12.21
CA THR A 38 0.25 16.24 -12.99
C THR A 38 1.43 16.62 -12.10
N ALA A 39 2.62 16.76 -12.71
CA ALA A 39 3.82 17.21 -12.02
C ALA A 39 3.58 18.55 -11.29
N ARG A 40 2.79 19.47 -11.88
CA ARG A 40 2.40 20.71 -11.22
C ARG A 40 1.74 20.50 -9.86
N PHE A 41 0.74 19.61 -9.77
CA PHE A 41 0.05 19.34 -8.50
C PHE A 41 0.88 18.49 -7.55
N LYS A 42 1.67 17.53 -8.06
CA LYS A 42 2.67 16.82 -7.26
C LYS A 42 3.65 17.77 -6.58
N ALA A 43 4.10 18.83 -7.28
CA ALA A 43 5.09 19.77 -6.77
C ALA A 43 4.62 20.58 -5.56
N ILE A 44 3.32 20.82 -5.46
CA ILE A 44 2.68 21.53 -4.34
C ILE A 44 2.11 20.55 -3.30
N GLY A 45 2.65 19.34 -3.21
CA GLY A 45 2.23 18.33 -2.24
C GLY A 45 0.81 17.80 -2.46
N ASN A 46 0.25 17.96 -3.67
CA ASN A 46 -1.16 17.70 -3.99
C ASN A 46 -2.17 18.52 -3.16
N ALA A 47 -1.78 19.71 -2.66
CA ALA A 47 -2.69 20.65 -2.02
C ALA A 47 -3.57 21.38 -3.06
N SER A 48 -4.50 20.64 -3.69
CA SER A 48 -5.25 21.09 -4.86
C SER A 48 -6.76 21.21 -4.68
N THR A 49 -7.31 20.95 -3.50
CA THR A 49 -8.76 20.86 -3.28
C THR A 49 -9.49 22.16 -3.63
N SER A 50 -8.89 23.32 -3.34
CA SER A 50 -9.45 24.63 -3.73
C SER A 50 -8.96 25.17 -5.07
N LEU A 51 -8.04 24.47 -5.73
CA LEU A 51 -7.41 24.90 -6.98
C LEU A 51 -8.15 24.29 -8.19
N GLY A 52 -7.97 24.90 -9.35
CA GLY A 52 -8.53 24.42 -10.61
C GLY A 52 -7.66 24.78 -11.82
N GLY A 53 -8.14 24.45 -13.02
CA GLY A 53 -7.43 24.74 -14.26
C GLY A 53 -6.19 23.87 -14.47
N ASP A 54 -6.23 22.65 -13.93
CA ASP A 54 -5.22 21.61 -14.08
C ASP A 54 -5.90 20.28 -14.43
N LEU A 55 -5.30 19.44 -15.27
CA LEU A 55 -5.87 18.16 -15.68
C LEU A 55 -6.08 17.20 -14.49
N SER A 56 -5.35 17.38 -13.40
CA SER A 56 -5.57 16.64 -12.15
C SER A 56 -6.93 16.93 -11.50
N SER A 57 -7.61 18.01 -11.89
CA SER A 57 -8.97 18.31 -11.43
C SER A 57 -9.98 17.25 -11.91
N ILE A 58 -9.67 16.52 -12.98
CA ILE A 58 -10.52 15.44 -13.51
C ILE A 58 -10.66 14.31 -12.46
N THR A 59 -9.55 13.92 -11.84
CA THR A 59 -9.49 12.79 -10.88
C THR A 59 -9.53 13.24 -9.41
N GLY A 60 -9.17 14.49 -9.12
CA GLY A 60 -9.25 15.11 -7.79
C GLY A 60 -10.59 15.80 -7.53
N ASN A 61 -10.61 17.13 -7.56
CA ASN A 61 -11.84 17.91 -7.37
C ASN A 61 -12.43 18.35 -8.74
N PRO A 62 -13.54 17.74 -9.22
CA PRO A 62 -14.11 18.06 -10.54
C PRO A 62 -14.63 19.49 -10.67
N ALA A 63 -14.89 20.22 -9.57
CA ALA A 63 -15.21 21.65 -9.65
C ALA A 63 -14.05 22.47 -10.24
N GLY A 64 -12.81 21.98 -10.12
CA GLY A 64 -11.63 22.59 -10.73
C GLY A 64 -11.71 22.66 -12.26
N LEU A 65 -12.57 21.85 -12.91
CA LEU A 65 -12.80 21.92 -14.35
C LEU A 65 -13.45 23.24 -14.77
N GLY A 66 -14.27 23.89 -13.92
CA GLY A 66 -14.90 25.17 -14.25
C GLY A 66 -13.90 26.32 -14.48
N PHE A 67 -12.65 26.16 -14.05
CA PHE A 67 -11.59 27.14 -14.27
C PHE A 67 -11.00 27.09 -15.69
N PHE A 68 -11.28 26.05 -16.47
CA PHE A 68 -10.80 25.96 -17.84
C PHE A 68 -11.54 26.96 -18.73
N ASN A 69 -10.77 27.86 -19.35
CA ASN A 69 -11.26 28.84 -20.32
C ASN A 69 -10.85 28.48 -21.77
N SER A 70 -10.12 27.38 -21.94
CA SER A 70 -9.72 26.78 -23.21
C SER A 70 -9.76 25.26 -23.04
N SER A 71 -9.77 24.51 -24.14
CA SER A 71 -9.54 23.08 -24.04
C SER A 71 -8.07 22.83 -23.67
N ASP A 72 -7.78 21.68 -23.07
CA ASP A 72 -6.44 21.32 -22.60
C ASP A 72 -6.26 19.81 -22.75
N VAL A 73 -5.07 19.40 -23.12
CA VAL A 73 -4.66 17.99 -23.19
C VAL A 73 -3.25 17.85 -22.66
N GLY A 74 -2.97 16.76 -21.97
CA GLY A 74 -1.65 16.52 -21.44
C GLY A 74 -1.48 15.13 -20.85
N PHE A 75 -0.22 14.82 -20.55
CA PHE A 75 0.16 13.57 -19.92
C PHE A 75 1.38 13.75 -19.02
N SER A 76 1.55 12.82 -18.09
CA SER A 76 2.61 12.80 -17.09
C SER A 76 3.31 11.46 -17.07
N LEU A 77 4.64 11.50 -17.15
CA LEU A 77 5.54 10.37 -16.97
C LEU A 77 6.14 10.41 -15.56
N ASN A 78 6.53 9.25 -15.04
CA ASN A 78 7.10 9.10 -13.70
C ASN A 78 8.28 8.12 -13.74
N TYR A 79 9.43 8.56 -13.26
CA TYR A 79 10.53 7.68 -12.86
C TYR A 79 10.47 7.44 -11.36
N LEU A 80 10.40 6.18 -10.95
CA LEU A 80 10.39 5.71 -9.57
C LEU A 80 11.73 5.08 -9.23
N ASN A 81 12.31 5.47 -8.10
CA ASN A 81 13.33 4.71 -7.39
C ASN A 81 12.82 4.43 -5.98
N ASN A 82 12.59 3.15 -5.67
CA ASN A 82 12.08 2.69 -4.39
C ASN A 82 13.15 1.87 -3.67
N ASN A 83 13.65 2.35 -2.53
CA ASN A 83 14.68 1.70 -1.75
C ASN A 83 14.15 1.30 -0.36
N ASN A 84 14.30 0.03 -0.02
CA ASN A 84 13.96 -0.54 1.28
C ASN A 84 15.23 -0.97 1.99
N ASN A 85 15.53 -0.33 3.13
CA ASN A 85 16.62 -0.75 4.00
C ASN A 85 16.03 -1.52 5.18
N GLY A 86 16.30 -2.82 5.26
CA GLY A 86 15.88 -3.70 6.35
C GLY A 86 16.94 -3.82 7.42
N ASN A 87 16.54 -3.79 8.69
CA ASN A 87 17.37 -4.20 9.82
C ASN A 87 16.69 -5.34 10.58
N TYR A 88 17.36 -6.47 10.70
CA TYR A 88 16.85 -7.66 11.37
C TYR A 88 17.95 -8.30 12.21
N TYR A 89 17.71 -8.45 13.52
CA TYR A 89 18.71 -8.91 14.49
C TYR A 89 20.09 -8.23 14.37
N GLY A 90 20.10 -6.92 14.06
CA GLY A 90 21.32 -6.13 13.91
C GLY A 90 21.95 -6.17 12.51
N THR A 91 21.57 -7.13 11.67
CA THR A 91 22.03 -7.22 10.28
C THR A 91 21.24 -6.27 9.40
N SER A 92 21.95 -5.49 8.57
CA SER A 92 21.35 -4.51 7.67
C SER A 92 21.41 -5.01 6.22
N SER A 93 20.31 -4.83 5.50
CA SER A 93 20.14 -5.23 4.11
C SER A 93 19.44 -4.12 3.34
N SER A 94 19.61 -4.10 2.01
CA SER A 94 18.96 -3.11 1.15
C SER A 94 18.48 -3.76 -0.14
N ALA A 95 17.27 -3.40 -0.57
CA ALA A 95 16.72 -3.79 -1.85
C ALA A 95 16.13 -2.57 -2.57
N GLN A 96 16.40 -2.48 -3.87
CA GLN A 96 16.04 -1.32 -4.70
C GLN A 96 15.24 -1.76 -5.93
N VAL A 97 14.23 -0.98 -6.28
CA VAL A 97 13.46 -1.12 -7.53
C VAL A 97 13.44 0.22 -8.25
N GLU A 98 13.86 0.21 -9.52
CA GLU A 98 13.75 1.34 -10.43
C GLU A 98 12.70 1.06 -11.51
N LYS A 99 11.84 2.03 -11.80
CA LYS A 99 10.77 1.85 -12.79
C LYS A 99 10.39 3.14 -13.50
N PHE A 100 10.32 3.09 -14.82
CA PHE A 100 9.66 4.11 -15.62
C PHE A 100 8.19 3.75 -15.81
N ASN A 101 7.32 4.71 -15.54
CA ASN A 101 5.88 4.52 -15.48
C ASN A 101 5.13 5.68 -16.14
N PHE A 102 3.94 5.38 -16.62
CA PHE A 102 2.94 6.38 -16.96
C PHE A 102 2.12 6.74 -15.71
N ASP A 103 1.99 8.04 -15.41
CA ASP A 103 1.31 8.51 -14.19
C ASP A 103 -0.10 9.04 -14.47
N GLN A 104 -0.26 9.88 -15.49
CA GLN A 104 -1.52 10.57 -15.76
C GLN A 104 -1.66 10.91 -17.25
N ALA A 105 -2.87 10.87 -17.77
CA ALA A 105 -3.25 11.53 -19.02
C ALA A 105 -4.63 12.15 -18.87
N GLY A 106 -4.89 13.24 -19.57
CA GLY A 106 -6.24 13.77 -19.64
C GLY A 106 -6.46 14.76 -20.75
N VAL A 107 -7.73 14.93 -21.07
CA VAL A 107 -8.23 15.97 -21.96
C VAL A 107 -9.45 16.63 -21.33
N VAL A 108 -9.54 17.96 -21.46
CA VAL A 108 -10.69 18.77 -21.07
C VAL A 108 -11.15 19.55 -22.28
N PHE A 109 -12.45 19.49 -22.56
CA PHE A 109 -13.12 20.26 -23.59
C PHE A 109 -13.89 21.41 -22.95
N ASN A 110 -13.57 22.63 -23.36
CA ASN A 110 -14.27 23.83 -22.89
C ASN A 110 -15.45 24.19 -23.79
N MET A 111 -16.61 24.37 -23.17
CA MET A 111 -17.87 24.76 -23.80
C MET A 111 -18.33 26.10 -23.20
N PRO A 112 -17.88 27.25 -23.75
CA PRO A 112 -18.31 28.56 -23.28
C PRO A 112 -19.79 28.82 -23.64
N ILE A 113 -20.57 29.34 -22.70
CA ILE A 113 -22.01 29.56 -22.87
C ILE A 113 -22.28 30.89 -23.60
N HIS A 114 -21.45 31.90 -23.34
CA HIS A 114 -21.60 33.23 -23.92
C HIS A 114 -20.36 33.59 -24.74
N ARG A 115 -20.55 33.85 -26.04
CA ARG A 115 -19.48 34.35 -26.94
C ARG A 115 -19.27 35.88 -26.85
N ASN A 116 -20.18 36.61 -26.19
CA ASN A 116 -20.14 38.07 -26.09
C ASN A 116 -19.62 38.54 -24.72
N ALA A 117 -18.60 39.40 -24.73
CA ALA A 117 -17.75 39.81 -23.61
C ALA A 117 -18.40 40.62 -22.46
N TYR A 118 -19.71 40.92 -22.52
CA TYR A 118 -20.33 41.95 -21.66
C TYR A 118 -21.19 41.41 -20.50
N ARG A 119 -21.29 40.09 -20.31
CA ARG A 119 -22.03 39.52 -19.17
C ARG A 119 -21.14 38.57 -18.37
N ASN A 120 -20.60 39.07 -17.25
CA ASN A 120 -19.87 38.29 -16.24
C ASN A 120 -20.81 37.69 -15.17
N SER A 121 -22.06 37.40 -15.53
CA SER A 121 -23.09 36.92 -14.61
C SER A 121 -23.87 35.76 -15.22
N GLY A 122 -24.28 34.81 -14.37
CA GLY A 122 -24.81 33.50 -14.72
C GLY A 122 -23.72 32.44 -14.87
N TRP A 123 -24.10 31.37 -15.56
CA TRP A 123 -23.17 30.33 -16.01
C TRP A 123 -22.28 30.88 -17.13
N LEU A 124 -20.97 30.73 -16.97
CA LEU A 124 -19.96 31.26 -17.89
C LEU A 124 -19.45 30.18 -18.85
N ASN A 125 -19.14 29.01 -18.33
CA ASN A 125 -18.68 27.86 -19.11
C ASN A 125 -19.15 26.54 -18.49
N PHE A 126 -19.15 25.52 -19.34
CA PHE A 126 -19.22 24.12 -18.96
C PHE A 126 -17.98 23.42 -19.52
N ASN A 127 -17.43 22.49 -18.76
CA ASN A 127 -16.24 21.75 -19.12
C ASN A 127 -16.49 20.26 -18.90
N VAL A 128 -16.06 19.46 -19.87
CA VAL A 128 -16.13 17.99 -19.78
C VAL A 128 -14.73 17.45 -19.95
N GLY A 129 -14.33 16.53 -19.07
CA GLY A 129 -13.00 15.96 -19.06
C GLY A 129 -13.02 14.45 -18.99
N ILE A 130 -12.04 13.83 -19.64
CA ILE A 130 -11.73 12.41 -19.52
C ILE A 130 -10.27 12.32 -19.12
N GLY A 131 -9.97 11.53 -18.09
CA GLY A 131 -8.60 11.41 -17.59
C GLY A 131 -8.33 10.06 -16.97
N TYR A 132 -7.12 9.58 -17.19
CA TYR A 132 -6.53 8.42 -16.54
C TYR A 132 -5.52 8.90 -15.49
N ALA A 133 -5.50 8.27 -14.33
CA ALA A 133 -4.50 8.52 -13.31
C ALA A 133 -4.12 7.22 -12.59
N LYS A 134 -2.82 7.00 -12.41
CA LYS A 134 -2.29 5.98 -11.49
C LYS A 134 -2.49 6.46 -10.06
N THR A 135 -3.23 5.71 -9.26
CA THR A 135 -3.56 6.06 -7.87
C THR A 135 -2.76 5.27 -6.84
N ASN A 136 -2.09 4.19 -7.25
CA ASN A 136 -1.12 3.51 -6.39
C ASN A 136 -0.08 2.76 -7.23
N ASP A 137 1.11 2.58 -6.67
CA ASP A 137 2.18 1.81 -7.28
C ASP A 137 2.74 0.84 -6.24
N PHE A 138 2.56 -0.46 -6.51
CA PHE A 138 2.90 -1.54 -5.60
C PHE A 138 4.34 -2.06 -5.78
N ASN A 139 5.14 -1.49 -6.70
CA ASN A 139 6.45 -2.02 -7.02
C ASN A 139 7.43 -1.79 -5.85
N SER A 140 7.80 -2.87 -5.17
CA SER A 140 8.65 -2.84 -3.99
C SER A 140 9.32 -4.20 -3.79
N THR A 141 10.61 -4.21 -3.52
CA THR A 141 11.33 -5.41 -3.06
C THR A 141 11.76 -5.16 -1.63
N ILE A 142 11.34 -6.02 -0.72
CA ILE A 142 11.77 -6.03 0.68
C ILE A 142 12.63 -7.27 0.85
N HIS A 143 13.82 -7.08 1.44
CA HIS A 143 14.69 -8.16 1.82
C HIS A 143 15.26 -7.86 3.19
N PHE A 144 15.36 -8.88 4.03
CA PHE A 144 16.06 -8.82 5.30
C PHE A 144 16.53 -10.22 5.72
N GLU A 145 17.65 -10.26 6.43
CA GLU A 145 18.23 -11.48 6.98
C GLU A 145 18.86 -11.19 8.34
N GLY A 146 19.00 -12.20 9.19
CA GLY A 146 19.54 -12.05 10.53
C GLY A 146 19.56 -13.35 11.33
N GLU A 147 20.37 -13.36 12.38
CA GLU A 147 20.54 -14.46 13.31
C GLU A 147 19.53 -14.37 14.45
N ASN A 148 18.55 -15.28 14.48
CA ASN A 148 17.47 -15.33 15.47
C ASN A 148 17.73 -16.44 16.50
N ASN A 149 17.81 -16.06 17.78
CA ASN A 149 18.00 -16.97 18.92
C ASN A 149 16.78 -17.03 19.84
N ASN A 150 15.64 -16.52 19.37
CA ASN A 150 14.42 -16.30 20.16
C ASN A 150 13.26 -17.16 19.68
N SER A 151 13.18 -17.44 18.37
CA SER A 151 12.14 -18.26 17.75
C SER A 151 12.59 -18.86 16.42
N SER A 152 11.80 -19.80 15.91
CA SER A 152 11.91 -20.43 14.60
C SER A 152 10.55 -20.40 13.91
N TYR A 153 10.53 -20.50 12.58
CA TYR A 153 9.28 -20.68 11.81
C TYR A 153 8.49 -21.91 12.28
N THR A 154 9.17 -22.93 12.80
CA THR A 154 8.52 -24.11 13.35
C THR A 154 7.68 -23.82 14.61
N ASN A 155 7.96 -22.74 15.36
CA ASN A 155 7.08 -22.28 16.44
C ASN A 155 5.72 -21.83 15.91
N PHE A 156 5.70 -21.12 14.78
CA PHE A 156 4.44 -20.80 14.08
C PHE A 156 3.71 -22.08 13.68
N LEU A 157 4.42 -23.08 13.12
CA LEU A 157 3.81 -24.35 12.73
C LEU A 157 3.19 -25.11 13.93
N THR A 158 3.77 -25.02 15.14
CA THR A 158 3.17 -25.65 16.35
C THR A 158 1.82 -25.05 16.76
N GLU A 159 1.57 -23.79 16.38
CA GLU A 159 0.37 -23.04 16.76
C GLU A 159 -0.64 -22.93 15.62
N ALA A 160 -0.23 -23.27 14.40
CA ALA A 160 -1.08 -23.24 13.23
C ALA A 160 -2.26 -24.21 13.35
N THR A 161 -3.45 -23.74 13.01
CA THR A 161 -4.70 -24.52 13.08
C THR A 161 -5.12 -25.12 11.74
N ASP A 162 -4.42 -24.75 10.66
CA ASP A 162 -4.68 -25.27 9.32
C ASP A 162 -4.01 -26.64 9.15
N PRO A 163 -4.74 -27.70 8.74
CA PRO A 163 -4.18 -29.03 8.53
C PRO A 163 -2.98 -29.07 7.57
N VAL A 164 -2.90 -28.13 6.62
CA VAL A 164 -1.74 -28.04 5.70
C VAL A 164 -0.44 -27.81 6.47
N PHE A 165 -0.44 -26.88 7.44
CA PHE A 165 0.77 -26.56 8.21
C PHE A 165 1.14 -27.66 9.18
N GLU A 166 0.13 -28.36 9.73
CA GLU A 166 0.34 -29.56 10.53
C GLU A 166 1.06 -30.64 9.70
N ASP A 167 0.51 -30.97 8.53
CA ASP A 167 1.08 -31.97 7.62
C ASP A 167 2.50 -31.57 7.20
N TRP A 168 2.74 -30.29 6.92
CA TRP A 168 4.07 -29.80 6.59
C TRP A 168 5.06 -29.98 7.73
N GLY A 169 4.68 -29.58 8.93
CA GLY A 169 5.54 -29.68 10.11
C GLY A 169 5.85 -31.12 10.51
N VAL A 170 4.84 -31.99 10.57
CA VAL A 170 5.00 -33.38 11.04
C VAL A 170 5.75 -34.22 10.01
N ASN A 171 5.37 -34.16 8.72
CA ASN A 171 6.00 -35.00 7.69
C ASN A 171 7.43 -34.55 7.34
N SER A 172 7.80 -33.30 7.62
CA SER A 172 9.18 -32.80 7.51
C SER A 172 10.08 -33.15 8.69
N TRP A 173 9.56 -33.77 9.75
CA TRP A 173 10.24 -33.93 11.05
C TRP A 173 10.60 -32.61 11.75
N LEU A 174 10.11 -31.46 11.27
CA LEU A 174 10.31 -30.17 11.94
C LEU A 174 9.35 -29.95 13.11
N LEU A 175 8.26 -30.72 13.16
CA LEU A 175 7.40 -30.88 14.31
C LEU A 175 7.41 -32.33 14.81
N GLU A 176 7.18 -32.46 16.10
CA GLU A 176 6.83 -33.70 16.75
C GLU A 176 5.44 -33.62 17.35
N VAL A 177 4.69 -34.72 17.32
CA VAL A 177 3.39 -34.85 17.96
C VAL A 177 3.40 -35.95 19.01
N ASP A 178 2.81 -35.66 20.19
CA ASP A 178 2.65 -36.64 21.26
C ASP A 178 1.32 -37.41 21.14
N PRO A 179 1.09 -38.47 21.96
CA PRO A 179 -0.16 -39.24 21.92
C PRO A 179 -1.44 -38.45 22.29
N THR A 180 -1.30 -37.22 22.78
CA THR A 180 -2.41 -36.31 23.11
C THR A 180 -2.64 -35.25 22.04
N ASN A 181 -1.98 -35.36 20.87
CA ASN A 181 -1.97 -34.38 19.79
C ASN A 181 -1.41 -33.02 20.21
N HIS A 182 -0.44 -32.99 21.12
CA HIS A 182 0.33 -31.80 21.39
C HIS A 182 1.54 -31.73 20.46
N TYR A 183 1.74 -30.59 19.81
CA TYR A 183 2.83 -30.36 18.87
C TYR A 183 4.01 -29.67 19.56
N TYR A 184 5.20 -30.17 19.29
CA TYR A 184 6.47 -29.62 19.74
C TYR A 184 7.30 -29.24 18.53
N THR A 185 8.00 -28.12 18.60
CA THR A 185 9.02 -27.78 17.61
C THR A 185 10.22 -28.73 17.77
N SER A 186 10.73 -29.24 16.64
CA SER A 186 11.99 -29.98 16.59
C SER A 186 13.20 -29.05 16.41
N ALA A 187 13.00 -27.79 16.02
CA ALA A 187 14.08 -26.82 15.83
C ALA A 187 14.59 -26.30 17.18
N SER A 188 15.90 -26.18 17.33
CA SER A 188 16.51 -25.63 18.53
C SER A 188 16.39 -24.10 18.55
N GLU A 189 15.65 -23.53 19.51
CA GLU A 189 15.68 -22.08 19.77
C GLU A 189 16.86 -21.67 20.66
N SER A 190 17.50 -22.63 21.35
CA SER A 190 18.71 -22.39 22.15
C SER A 190 19.94 -22.09 21.30
N LEU A 191 19.86 -22.37 20.00
CA LEU A 191 20.91 -22.18 19.01
C LEU A 191 20.49 -21.08 18.03
N THR A 192 21.47 -20.44 17.41
CA THR A 192 21.22 -19.39 16.41
C THR A 192 20.63 -19.99 15.13
N ASN A 193 19.44 -19.53 14.75
CA ASN A 193 18.84 -19.82 13.44
C ASN A 193 19.13 -18.64 12.48
N ASP A 194 19.72 -18.90 11.32
CA ASP A 194 19.84 -17.89 10.25
C ASP A 194 18.52 -17.81 9.50
N GLN A 195 17.91 -16.63 9.47
CA GLN A 195 16.60 -16.40 8.87
C GLN A 195 16.68 -15.35 7.79
N LYS A 196 16.04 -15.62 6.65
CA LYS A 196 16.03 -14.74 5.48
C LYS A 196 14.62 -14.59 4.96
N ASN A 197 14.24 -13.37 4.63
CA ASN A 197 12.96 -13.06 4.04
C ASN A 197 13.14 -12.25 2.76
N SER A 198 12.37 -12.58 1.74
CA SER A 198 12.21 -11.82 0.51
C SER A 198 10.73 -11.62 0.23
N ASP A 199 10.33 -10.39 -0.06
CA ASP A 199 8.96 -10.04 -0.49
C ASP A 199 9.05 -9.11 -1.70
N ILE A 200 8.73 -9.67 -2.86
CA ILE A 200 8.73 -8.97 -4.15
C ILE A 200 7.28 -8.65 -4.51
N ARG A 201 6.99 -7.35 -4.60
CA ARG A 201 5.67 -6.82 -4.91
C ARG A 201 5.70 -6.10 -6.23
N THR A 202 4.71 -6.34 -7.08
CA THR A 202 4.55 -5.68 -8.38
C THR A 202 3.09 -5.34 -8.65
N GLY A 203 2.87 -4.49 -9.65
CA GLY A 203 1.53 -4.06 -10.06
C GLY A 203 1.26 -2.57 -9.82
N SER A 204 0.02 -2.14 -10.04
CA SER A 204 -0.42 -0.76 -9.88
C SER A 204 -1.93 -0.67 -9.68
N GLN A 205 -2.40 0.45 -9.16
CA GLN A 205 -3.81 0.82 -9.10
C GLN A 205 -4.02 2.09 -9.92
N TYR A 206 -5.14 2.16 -10.63
CA TYR A 206 -5.44 3.23 -11.57
C TYR A 206 -6.93 3.56 -11.58
N GLN A 207 -7.25 4.75 -12.08
CA GLN A 207 -8.61 5.21 -12.23
C GLN A 207 -8.76 6.00 -13.54
N THR A 208 -9.84 5.73 -14.26
CA THR A 208 -10.31 6.55 -15.39
C THR A 208 -11.56 7.31 -14.96
N ASN A 209 -11.55 8.62 -15.10
CA ASN A 209 -12.63 9.50 -14.68
C ASN A 209 -13.27 10.19 -15.87
N PHE A 210 -14.60 10.26 -15.84
CA PHE A 210 -15.42 11.12 -16.69
C PHE A 210 -15.98 12.21 -15.80
N SER A 211 -15.57 13.45 -16.08
CA SER A 211 -15.79 14.58 -15.17
C SER A 211 -16.49 15.73 -15.88
N PHE A 212 -17.37 16.39 -15.16
CA PHE A 212 -18.04 17.60 -15.57
C PHE A 212 -17.76 18.70 -14.56
N GLY A 213 -17.50 19.92 -15.03
CA GLY A 213 -17.38 21.10 -14.19
C GLY A 213 -18.03 22.33 -14.82
N ALA A 214 -18.52 23.22 -13.97
CA ALA A 214 -19.22 24.43 -14.39
C ALA A 214 -18.74 25.64 -13.58
N ASN A 215 -18.75 26.81 -14.22
CA ASN A 215 -18.41 28.09 -13.61
C ASN A 215 -19.62 29.02 -13.58
N TYR A 216 -19.98 29.47 -12.39
CA TYR A 216 -21.01 30.47 -12.15
C TYR A 216 -20.39 31.74 -11.56
N ASN A 217 -20.54 32.87 -12.26
CA ASN A 217 -20.08 34.20 -11.84
C ASN A 217 -18.58 34.32 -11.52
N ASN A 218 -17.73 33.36 -11.90
CA ASN A 218 -16.36 33.22 -11.40
C ASN A 218 -16.23 33.10 -9.87
N GLN A 219 -17.34 32.88 -9.17
CA GLN A 219 -17.42 32.78 -7.71
C GLN A 219 -17.74 31.36 -7.26
N PHE A 220 -18.63 30.68 -7.95
CA PHE A 220 -19.03 29.32 -7.61
C PHE A 220 -18.67 28.39 -8.75
N TYR A 221 -17.93 27.34 -8.42
CA TYR A 221 -17.58 26.28 -9.34
C TYR A 221 -18.09 24.98 -8.76
N VAL A 222 -18.81 24.21 -9.58
CA VAL A 222 -19.38 22.93 -9.17
C VAL A 222 -18.90 21.87 -10.14
N GLY A 223 -18.74 20.64 -9.67
CA GLY A 223 -18.38 19.54 -10.54
C GLY A 223 -18.78 18.19 -9.98
N ALA A 224 -18.84 17.22 -10.88
CA ALA A 224 -19.13 15.83 -10.57
C ALA A 224 -18.29 14.93 -11.48
N SER A 225 -17.94 13.74 -11.00
CA SER A 225 -17.27 12.73 -11.82
C SER A 225 -17.71 11.31 -11.46
N ILE A 226 -17.59 10.43 -12.45
CA ILE A 226 -17.71 8.98 -12.28
C ILE A 226 -16.34 8.39 -12.60
N GLY A 227 -15.84 7.56 -11.70
CA GLY A 227 -14.58 6.86 -11.82
C GLY A 227 -14.77 5.37 -12.08
N VAL A 228 -14.04 4.83 -13.05
CA VAL A 228 -13.80 3.40 -13.22
C VAL A 228 -12.41 3.11 -12.70
N ALA A 229 -12.31 2.36 -11.62
CA ALA A 229 -11.06 2.04 -10.95
C ALA A 229 -10.67 0.58 -11.19
N GLY A 230 -9.37 0.33 -11.21
CA GLY A 230 -8.84 -1.03 -11.32
C GLY A 230 -7.49 -1.16 -10.66
N PHE A 231 -7.14 -2.38 -10.28
CA PHE A 231 -5.81 -2.72 -9.83
C PHE A 231 -5.41 -4.11 -10.29
N ASN A 232 -4.10 -4.28 -10.41
CA ASN A 232 -3.45 -5.58 -10.49
C ASN A 232 -2.31 -5.58 -9.47
N TYR A 233 -2.22 -6.64 -8.69
CA TYR A 233 -1.22 -6.81 -7.65
C TYR A 233 -0.65 -8.22 -7.73
N ARG A 234 0.66 -8.34 -7.57
CA ARG A 234 1.33 -9.62 -7.41
C ARG A 234 2.35 -9.53 -6.28
N SER A 235 2.28 -10.47 -5.35
CA SER A 235 3.26 -10.66 -4.27
C SER A 235 3.93 -12.01 -4.44
N GLU A 236 5.24 -12.05 -4.30
CA GLU A 236 6.02 -13.29 -4.16
C GLU A 236 6.79 -13.18 -2.86
N LYS A 237 6.45 -14.01 -1.88
CA LYS A 237 7.10 -14.06 -0.57
C LYS A 237 7.90 -15.35 -0.48
N ARG A 238 9.10 -15.25 0.10
CA ARG A 238 9.93 -16.39 0.45
C ARG A 238 10.57 -16.14 1.80
N PHE A 239 10.46 -17.13 2.68
CA PHE A 239 11.14 -17.19 3.95
C PHE A 239 12.01 -18.44 3.97
N ASP A 240 13.29 -18.28 4.29
CA ASP A 240 14.23 -19.37 4.48
C ASP A 240 14.76 -19.33 5.91
N GLU A 241 14.91 -20.51 6.51
CA GLU A 241 15.52 -20.65 7.83
C GLU A 241 16.50 -21.83 7.85
N PHE A 242 17.65 -21.60 8.48
CA PHE A 242 18.71 -22.56 8.66
C PHE A 242 19.00 -22.69 10.16
N GLY A 243 19.03 -23.92 10.67
CA GLY A 243 19.27 -24.14 12.08
C GLY A 243 19.67 -25.57 12.38
N ASN A 244 19.50 -25.99 13.64
CA ASN A 244 19.74 -27.35 14.08
C ASN A 244 18.51 -27.93 14.76
N ILE A 245 18.28 -29.22 14.57
CA ILE A 245 17.34 -30.00 15.36
C ILE A 245 17.82 -30.04 16.82
N LYS A 246 16.86 -30.02 17.76
CA LYS A 246 17.11 -30.07 19.20
C LYS A 246 18.02 -31.25 19.59
N SER A 247 18.84 -31.02 20.61
CA SER A 247 19.63 -32.06 21.26
C SER A 247 18.74 -33.02 22.06
N ALA A 248 19.29 -34.20 22.41
CA ALA A 248 18.58 -35.15 23.28
C ALA A 248 18.18 -34.52 24.63
N SER A 249 19.04 -33.68 25.20
CA SER A 249 18.73 -32.96 26.45
C SER A 249 17.57 -31.99 26.31
N GLU A 250 17.43 -31.33 25.16
CA GLU A 250 16.31 -30.41 24.92
C GLU A 250 15.01 -31.16 24.71
N PHE A 251 15.03 -32.25 23.94
CA PHE A 251 13.85 -33.12 23.79
C PHE A 251 13.40 -33.71 25.13
N LEU A 252 14.32 -34.15 25.98
CA LEU A 252 13.98 -34.66 27.32
C LEU A 252 13.25 -33.64 28.22
N VAL A 253 13.42 -32.33 27.97
CA VAL A 253 12.74 -31.28 28.72
C VAL A 253 11.30 -31.08 28.23
N ILE A 254 11.07 -31.10 26.92
CA ILE A 254 9.77 -30.79 26.31
C ILE A 254 8.90 -32.03 26.08
N ASN A 255 9.50 -33.16 25.71
CA ASN A 255 8.84 -34.43 25.45
C ASN A 255 9.79 -35.63 25.76
N PRO A 256 9.78 -36.16 27.00
CA PRO A 256 10.65 -37.27 27.40
C PRO A 256 10.47 -38.58 26.63
N ASN A 257 9.33 -38.74 25.93
CA ASN A 257 9.02 -39.92 25.12
C ASN A 257 9.21 -39.66 23.62
N SER A 258 10.00 -38.63 23.28
CA SER A 258 10.16 -38.17 21.93
C SER A 258 10.62 -39.27 20.96
N ASN A 259 10.07 -39.27 19.75
CA ASN A 259 10.53 -40.13 18.65
C ASN A 259 12.01 -39.87 18.31
N PHE A 260 12.52 -38.65 18.51
CA PHE A 260 13.93 -38.32 18.30
C PHE A 260 14.87 -38.98 19.32
N LEU A 261 14.35 -39.40 20.47
CA LEU A 261 15.13 -40.09 21.50
C LEU A 261 15.26 -41.61 21.24
N LYS A 262 14.60 -42.14 20.21
CA LYS A 262 14.70 -43.55 19.84
C LYS A 262 16.04 -43.82 19.15
N PRO A 263 16.70 -44.97 19.40
CA PRO A 263 18.00 -45.29 18.81
C PRO A 263 18.05 -45.19 17.28
N GLU A 264 16.96 -45.55 16.61
CA GLU A 264 16.84 -45.47 15.15
C GLU A 264 16.84 -44.04 14.58
N ASN A 265 16.55 -43.03 15.40
CA ASN A 265 16.48 -41.62 14.99
C ASN A 265 17.64 -40.78 15.56
N ALA A 266 18.63 -41.43 16.19
CA ALA A 266 19.73 -40.73 16.87
C ALA A 266 20.53 -39.81 15.93
N GLY A 267 20.60 -40.12 14.63
CA GLY A 267 21.23 -39.29 13.61
C GLY A 267 20.58 -37.92 13.42
N LEU A 268 19.28 -37.78 13.71
CA LEU A 268 18.55 -36.52 13.58
C LEU A 268 18.84 -35.52 14.71
N LEU A 269 19.37 -35.98 15.85
CA LEU A 269 19.69 -35.10 16.98
C LEU A 269 20.86 -34.16 16.61
N ASN A 270 20.69 -32.86 16.80
CA ASN A 270 21.64 -31.81 16.38
C ASN A 270 21.87 -31.73 14.86
N ALA A 271 21.13 -32.48 14.05
CA ALA A 271 21.23 -32.42 12.60
C ALA A 271 20.93 -31.00 12.12
N PRO A 272 21.73 -30.40 11.23
CA PRO A 272 21.35 -29.16 10.59
C PRO A 272 20.09 -29.38 9.76
N TYR A 273 19.20 -28.38 9.76
CA TYR A 273 18.04 -28.33 8.90
C TYR A 273 18.04 -27.05 8.07
N THR A 274 17.40 -27.12 6.90
CA THR A 274 16.98 -25.98 6.10
C THR A 274 15.48 -26.10 5.87
N LEU A 275 14.74 -25.02 6.04
CA LEU A 275 13.35 -24.92 5.60
C LEU A 275 13.16 -23.71 4.68
N SER A 276 12.23 -23.84 3.74
CA SER A 276 11.80 -22.77 2.86
C SER A 276 10.29 -22.75 2.82
N SER A 277 9.69 -21.59 3.09
CA SER A 277 8.26 -21.34 2.91
C SER A 277 8.10 -20.22 1.89
N SER A 278 7.29 -20.44 0.87
CA SER A 278 7.06 -19.43 -0.17
C SER A 278 5.58 -19.34 -0.53
N SER A 279 5.17 -18.15 -0.94
CA SER A 279 3.82 -17.93 -1.42
C SER A 279 3.77 -16.95 -2.58
N THR A 280 2.85 -17.19 -3.51
CA THR A 280 2.55 -16.28 -4.62
C THR A 280 1.10 -15.86 -4.53
N GLN A 281 0.87 -14.55 -4.51
CA GLN A 281 -0.46 -13.97 -4.57
C GLN A 281 -0.61 -13.17 -5.86
N LYS A 282 -1.74 -13.32 -6.55
CA LYS A 282 -2.15 -12.48 -7.67
C LYS A 282 -3.57 -11.99 -7.44
N THR A 283 -3.71 -10.69 -7.23
CA THR A 283 -5.00 -10.07 -6.94
C THR A 283 -5.34 -9.05 -8.02
N ASN A 284 -6.53 -9.18 -8.60
CA ASN A 284 -7.05 -8.23 -9.58
C ASN A 284 -8.39 -7.69 -9.10
N GLY A 285 -8.64 -6.41 -9.34
CA GLY A 285 -9.92 -5.81 -8.98
C GLY A 285 -10.37 -4.77 -9.98
N THR A 286 -11.69 -4.68 -10.17
CA THR A 286 -12.33 -3.65 -10.97
C THR A 286 -13.52 -3.08 -10.23
N GLY A 287 -13.73 -1.78 -10.31
CA GLY A 287 -14.74 -1.11 -9.52
C GLY A 287 -15.11 0.27 -10.02
N PHE A 288 -16.06 0.89 -9.35
CA PHE A 288 -16.52 2.23 -9.67
C PHE A 288 -16.67 3.10 -8.43
N ASN A 289 -16.54 4.42 -8.61
CA ASN A 289 -16.80 5.42 -7.59
C ASN A 289 -17.36 6.70 -8.23
N ALA A 290 -17.80 7.64 -7.39
CA ALA A 290 -18.24 8.96 -7.81
C ALA A 290 -17.65 10.05 -6.90
N THR A 291 -17.37 11.21 -7.49
CA THR A 291 -16.86 12.37 -6.75
C THR A 291 -17.72 13.60 -7.03
N LEU A 292 -18.04 14.35 -5.99
CA LEU A 292 -18.67 15.67 -6.07
C LEU A 292 -17.69 16.75 -5.60
N GLY A 293 -17.75 17.91 -6.23
CA GLY A 293 -16.83 19.02 -6.03
C GLY A 293 -17.53 20.37 -5.94
N LEU A 294 -17.04 21.23 -5.06
CA LEU A 294 -17.43 22.63 -4.94
C LEU A 294 -16.17 23.48 -4.70
N ILE A 295 -16.06 24.60 -5.40
CA ILE A 295 -15.07 25.65 -5.09
C ILE A 295 -15.80 26.98 -5.02
N TYR A 296 -15.61 27.69 -3.92
CA TYR A 296 -16.10 29.04 -3.69
C TYR A 296 -14.94 30.03 -3.67
N ARG A 297 -15.10 31.13 -4.41
CA ARG A 297 -14.12 32.19 -4.54
C ARG A 297 -14.76 33.50 -4.06
N PRO A 298 -14.69 33.84 -2.76
CA PRO A 298 -15.33 35.02 -2.19
C PRO A 298 -14.78 36.32 -2.79
N ASP A 299 -13.48 36.36 -3.08
CA ASP A 299 -12.79 37.49 -3.69
C ASP A 299 -11.68 36.97 -4.63
N ASN A 300 -10.82 37.87 -5.14
CA ASN A 300 -9.77 37.47 -6.07
C ASN A 300 -8.55 36.83 -5.37
N MET A 301 -8.42 36.97 -4.05
CA MET A 301 -7.32 36.45 -3.25
C MET A 301 -7.62 35.03 -2.77
N PHE A 302 -8.79 34.77 -2.17
CA PHE A 302 -9.09 33.51 -1.50
C PHE A 302 -9.94 32.56 -2.34
N GLN A 303 -9.65 31.27 -2.24
CA GLN A 303 -10.47 30.18 -2.78
C GLN A 303 -10.65 29.12 -1.70
N ILE A 304 -11.87 28.59 -1.57
CA ILE A 304 -12.24 27.56 -0.61
C ILE A 304 -12.81 26.39 -1.41
N GLY A 305 -12.27 25.19 -1.21
CA GLY A 305 -12.67 23.99 -1.94
C GLY A 305 -13.19 22.92 -1.01
N PHE A 306 -14.17 22.17 -1.50
CA PHE A 306 -14.67 20.94 -0.89
C PHE A 306 -14.80 19.87 -1.95
N SER A 307 -14.47 18.63 -1.61
CA SER A 307 -14.84 17.47 -2.43
C SER A 307 -15.18 16.27 -1.57
N ALA A 308 -16.08 15.43 -2.07
CA ALA A 308 -16.49 14.19 -1.45
C ALA A 308 -16.42 13.08 -2.49
N THR A 309 -15.63 12.05 -2.21
CA THR A 309 -15.53 10.84 -3.05
C THR A 309 -16.20 9.70 -2.31
N SER A 310 -17.11 9.00 -3.01
CA SER A 310 -17.74 7.79 -2.49
C SER A 310 -16.70 6.70 -2.22
N PRO A 311 -17.06 5.64 -1.49
CA PRO A 311 -16.37 4.37 -1.60
C PRO A 311 -16.16 3.97 -3.06
N THR A 312 -15.11 3.19 -3.31
CA THR A 312 -15.02 2.39 -4.52
C THR A 312 -15.55 1.00 -4.20
N TRP A 313 -16.49 0.53 -5.01
CA TRP A 313 -17.02 -0.83 -4.92
C TRP A 313 -16.30 -1.69 -5.95
N TYR A 314 -15.40 -2.56 -5.48
CA TYR A 314 -14.63 -3.49 -6.28
C TYR A 314 -15.23 -4.89 -6.27
N VAL A 315 -15.17 -5.55 -7.42
CA VAL A 315 -15.16 -7.02 -7.52
C VAL A 315 -13.69 -7.43 -7.61
N VAL A 316 -13.28 -8.37 -6.76
CA VAL A 316 -11.89 -8.80 -6.60
C VAL A 316 -11.78 -10.30 -6.82
N THR A 317 -10.75 -10.70 -7.58
CA THR A 317 -10.34 -12.09 -7.77
C THR A 317 -8.94 -12.26 -7.18
N ASP A 318 -8.71 -13.29 -6.39
CA ASP A 318 -7.43 -13.61 -5.76
C ASP A 318 -7.01 -15.05 -6.07
N ASP A 319 -5.85 -15.20 -6.72
CA ASP A 319 -5.16 -16.48 -6.87
C ASP A 319 -4.00 -16.50 -5.86
N TYR A 320 -4.03 -17.42 -4.91
CA TYR A 320 -2.99 -17.58 -3.91
C TYR A 320 -2.42 -18.99 -3.96
N SER A 321 -1.10 -19.10 -3.92
CA SER A 321 -0.42 -20.37 -3.79
C SER A 321 0.63 -20.35 -2.69
N MET A 322 0.85 -21.52 -2.09
CA MET A 322 1.89 -21.71 -1.09
C MET A 322 2.66 -22.98 -1.33
N PHE A 323 3.92 -22.95 -0.92
CA PHE A 323 4.85 -24.03 -1.09
C PHE A 323 5.81 -24.08 0.09
N PHE A 324 6.19 -25.29 0.48
CA PHE A 324 7.07 -25.56 1.61
C PHE A 324 8.08 -26.61 1.20
N ASP A 325 9.34 -26.42 1.56
CA ASP A 325 10.38 -27.42 1.43
C ASP A 325 11.17 -27.51 2.73
N SER A 326 11.67 -28.70 3.02
CA SER A 326 12.66 -28.86 4.09
C SER A 326 13.66 -29.97 3.81
N TRP A 327 14.85 -29.79 4.37
CA TRP A 327 15.95 -30.76 4.34
C TRP A 327 16.53 -30.86 5.75
N ILE A 328 16.76 -32.08 6.23
CA ILE A 328 17.50 -32.35 7.46
C ILE A 328 18.67 -33.27 7.10
N ASP A 329 19.90 -32.86 7.39
CA ASP A 329 21.10 -33.66 7.10
C ASP A 329 21.51 -34.44 8.36
N PRO A 330 21.26 -35.76 8.44
CA PRO A 330 21.56 -36.52 9.65
C PRO A 330 23.05 -36.56 9.98
N THR A 331 23.36 -36.48 11.28
CA THR A 331 24.73 -36.44 11.79
C THR A 331 25.48 -37.78 11.70
N ASP A 332 24.77 -38.88 11.46
CA ASP A 332 25.32 -40.23 11.33
C ASP A 332 25.72 -40.60 9.89
N GLY A 333 25.56 -39.66 8.95
CA GLY A 333 25.90 -39.85 7.53
C GLY A 333 24.87 -40.67 6.74
N THR A 334 23.66 -40.85 7.28
CA THR A 334 22.52 -41.35 6.50
C THR A 334 22.05 -40.32 5.47
N GLU A 335 21.22 -40.74 4.51
CA GLU A 335 20.72 -39.85 3.46
C GLU A 335 19.90 -38.69 4.06
N THR A 336 20.02 -37.50 3.44
CA THR A 336 19.24 -36.31 3.82
C THR A 336 17.75 -36.63 3.84
N ALA A 337 17.08 -36.29 4.93
CA ALA A 337 15.63 -36.37 5.01
C ALA A 337 15.02 -35.15 4.32
N GLU A 338 14.39 -35.37 3.16
CA GLU A 338 13.79 -34.33 2.32
C GLU A 338 12.26 -34.40 2.39
N TYR A 339 11.61 -33.25 2.42
CA TYR A 339 10.16 -33.15 2.33
C TYR A 339 9.76 -32.06 1.33
N HIS A 340 9.03 -32.49 0.30
CA HIS A 340 8.60 -31.69 -0.86
C HIS A 340 7.10 -31.93 -1.11
N PRO A 341 6.20 -31.31 -0.33
CA PRO A 341 4.76 -31.38 -0.54
C PRO A 341 4.36 -30.75 -1.88
N ASN A 342 3.15 -31.08 -2.32
CA ASN A 342 2.57 -30.38 -3.47
C ASN A 342 2.28 -28.92 -3.11
N GLU A 343 2.26 -28.06 -4.14
CA GLU A 343 1.80 -26.69 -4.00
C GLU A 343 0.32 -26.64 -3.60
N GLU A 344 0.01 -25.84 -2.58
CA GLU A 344 -1.37 -25.58 -2.15
C GLU A 344 -1.93 -24.38 -2.90
N LEU A 345 -3.12 -24.53 -3.47
CA LEU A 345 -3.75 -23.55 -4.35
C LEU A 345 -5.11 -23.10 -3.79
N TYR A 346 -5.28 -21.79 -3.69
CA TYR A 346 -6.50 -21.15 -3.23
C TYR A 346 -6.97 -20.13 -4.27
N TYR A 347 -8.27 -20.14 -4.55
CA TYR A 347 -8.91 -19.20 -5.47
C TYR A 347 -10.16 -18.62 -4.83
N GLU A 348 -10.25 -17.30 -4.82
CA GLU A 348 -11.31 -16.60 -4.11
C GLU A 348 -11.85 -15.41 -4.92
N GLU A 349 -13.17 -15.22 -4.87
CA GLU A 349 -13.85 -14.04 -5.40
C GLU A 349 -14.63 -13.34 -4.30
N TYR A 350 -14.41 -12.03 -4.14
CA TYR A 350 -15.07 -11.24 -3.11
C TYR A 350 -15.30 -9.80 -3.55
N ASN A 351 -16.21 -9.12 -2.87
CA ASN A 351 -16.45 -7.69 -3.05
C ASN A 351 -15.71 -6.90 -1.98
N LEU A 352 -15.01 -5.84 -2.41
CA LEU A 352 -14.33 -4.90 -1.52
C LEU A 352 -14.95 -3.52 -1.65
N ARG A 353 -15.42 -2.96 -0.54
CA ARG A 353 -15.81 -1.55 -0.43
C ARG A 353 -14.73 -0.77 0.30
N THR A 354 -14.07 0.16 -0.40
CA THR A 354 -13.06 1.04 0.21
C THR A 354 -13.70 2.14 1.06
N PRO A 355 -12.92 2.90 1.86
CA PRO A 355 -13.41 4.09 2.54
C PRO A 355 -13.91 5.16 1.59
N TYR A 356 -14.83 5.98 2.09
CA TYR A 356 -15.12 7.29 1.50
C TYR A 356 -14.03 8.30 1.86
N ARG A 357 -13.92 9.39 1.07
CA ARG A 357 -12.94 10.46 1.29
C ARG A 357 -13.61 11.83 1.24
N LEU A 358 -13.32 12.67 2.23
CA LEU A 358 -13.79 14.04 2.32
C LEU A 358 -12.60 14.98 2.33
N ASN A 359 -12.58 15.97 1.43
CA ASN A 359 -11.52 16.95 1.35
C ASN A 359 -12.08 18.36 1.59
N ALA A 360 -11.32 19.16 2.32
CA ALA A 360 -11.53 20.60 2.43
C ALA A 360 -10.17 21.30 2.22
N GLY A 361 -10.18 22.43 1.52
CA GLY A 361 -8.95 23.17 1.23
C GLY A 361 -9.18 24.66 1.10
N VAL A 362 -8.11 25.42 1.33
CA VAL A 362 -8.08 26.87 1.15
C VAL A 362 -6.81 27.26 0.42
N SER A 363 -6.93 28.23 -0.48
CA SER A 363 -5.78 28.85 -1.14
C SER A 363 -5.88 30.36 -1.12
N ALA A 364 -4.71 31.00 -1.09
CA ALA A 364 -4.55 32.44 -1.14
C ALA A 364 -3.60 32.79 -2.29
N LYS A 365 -4.07 33.67 -3.18
CA LYS A 365 -3.32 34.21 -4.31
C LYS A 365 -2.73 35.56 -3.93
N PHE A 366 -1.50 35.81 -4.33
CA PHE A 366 -0.80 37.07 -4.12
C PHE A 366 -0.04 37.47 -5.39
N GLU A 367 0.59 38.65 -5.36
CA GLU A 367 1.39 39.11 -6.50
C GLU A 367 2.55 38.14 -6.76
N GLY A 368 2.49 37.46 -7.90
CA GLY A 368 3.52 36.50 -8.31
C GLY A 368 3.29 35.06 -7.83
N GLY A 369 2.21 34.70 -7.14
CA GLY A 369 2.05 33.30 -6.71
C GLY A 369 0.76 32.93 -5.98
N LEU A 370 0.77 31.72 -5.41
CA LEU A 370 -0.28 31.22 -4.52
C LEU A 370 0.29 30.29 -3.44
N ILE A 371 -0.44 30.18 -2.34
CA ILE A 371 -0.26 29.15 -1.31
C ILE A 371 -1.59 28.40 -1.17
N SER A 372 -1.52 27.09 -0.92
CA SER A 372 -2.67 26.21 -0.79
C SER A 372 -2.46 25.22 0.34
N ALA A 373 -3.51 24.96 1.12
CA ALA A 373 -3.52 24.00 2.20
C ALA A 373 -4.81 23.17 2.18
N ASP A 374 -4.67 21.86 2.33
CA ASP A 374 -5.78 20.91 2.31
C ASP A 374 -5.74 20.00 3.55
N VAL A 375 -6.93 19.58 3.96
CA VAL A 375 -7.16 18.43 4.84
C VAL A 375 -8.04 17.41 4.14
N GLU A 376 -7.64 16.14 4.21
CA GLU A 376 -8.42 15.00 3.73
C GLU A 376 -8.73 14.09 4.91
N TYR A 377 -10.00 13.75 5.09
CA TYR A 377 -10.44 12.75 6.05
C TYR A 377 -10.86 11.46 5.33
N VAL A 378 -10.36 10.33 5.84
CA VAL A 378 -10.63 8.99 5.32
C VAL A 378 -11.04 8.09 6.49
N ASP A 379 -12.21 7.47 6.42
CA ASP A 379 -12.69 6.57 7.46
C ASP A 379 -12.40 5.10 7.11
N TYR A 380 -11.25 4.59 7.55
CA TYR A 380 -10.85 3.21 7.30
C TYR A 380 -11.73 2.18 8.02
N THR A 381 -12.49 2.56 9.05
CA THR A 381 -13.45 1.65 9.70
C THR A 381 -14.64 1.31 8.81
N SER A 382 -14.89 2.11 7.77
CA SER A 382 -15.98 1.91 6.82
C SER A 382 -15.69 0.87 5.73
N MET A 383 -14.46 0.34 5.69
CA MET A 383 -14.08 -0.77 4.81
C MET A 383 -15.00 -1.97 5.02
N ARG A 384 -15.36 -2.64 3.93
CA ARG A 384 -16.17 -3.85 4.00
C ARG A 384 -15.70 -4.86 2.97
N ILE A 385 -15.60 -6.12 3.41
CA ILE A 385 -15.35 -7.28 2.57
C ILE A 385 -16.63 -8.10 2.59
N THR A 386 -17.07 -8.54 1.42
CA THR A 386 -18.27 -9.37 1.25
C THR A 386 -17.95 -10.57 0.40
N THR A 387 -18.16 -11.75 0.96
CA THR A 387 -17.87 -13.07 0.42
C THR A 387 -19.17 -13.87 0.27
N ASN A 388 -19.06 -15.14 -0.11
CA ASN A 388 -20.20 -16.07 -0.11
C ASN A 388 -20.55 -16.61 1.28
N ASP A 389 -19.77 -16.27 2.32
CA ASP A 389 -19.97 -16.70 3.70
C ASP A 389 -20.19 -15.50 4.64
N GLN A 390 -21.42 -15.39 5.14
CA GLN A 390 -21.82 -14.31 6.04
C GLN A 390 -21.03 -14.28 7.36
N ALA A 391 -20.54 -15.43 7.84
CA ALA A 391 -19.72 -15.48 9.05
C ALA A 391 -18.37 -14.79 8.80
N ASN A 392 -17.77 -15.01 7.63
CA ASN A 392 -16.52 -14.37 7.23
C ASN A 392 -16.69 -12.85 7.09
N ASP A 393 -17.79 -12.39 6.48
CA ASP A 393 -18.10 -10.97 6.36
C ASP A 393 -18.19 -10.24 7.70
N ASN A 394 -18.82 -10.89 8.69
CA ASN A 394 -18.98 -10.32 10.03
C ASN A 394 -17.63 -10.29 10.76
N GLN A 395 -16.87 -11.38 10.69
CA GLN A 395 -15.54 -11.46 11.29
C GLN A 395 -14.58 -10.43 10.68
N SER A 396 -14.55 -10.28 9.35
CA SER A 396 -13.74 -9.26 8.68
C SER A 396 -14.12 -7.84 9.12
N ALA A 397 -15.41 -7.57 9.32
CA ALA A 397 -15.86 -6.28 9.81
C ALA A 397 -15.42 -6.00 11.25
N ASP A 398 -15.49 -7.01 12.12
CA ASP A 398 -15.02 -6.90 13.51
C ASP A 398 -13.52 -6.60 13.55
N ILE A 399 -12.71 -7.33 12.78
CA ILE A 399 -11.26 -7.10 12.69
C ILE A 399 -10.95 -5.72 12.09
N ILE A 400 -11.65 -5.31 11.02
CA ILE A 400 -11.46 -3.97 10.45
C ILE A 400 -11.73 -2.89 11.49
N SER A 401 -12.78 -3.06 12.30
CA SER A 401 -13.15 -2.11 13.35
C SER A 401 -12.20 -2.09 14.55
N SER A 402 -11.46 -3.19 14.80
CA SER A 402 -10.43 -3.25 15.86
C SER A 402 -9.08 -2.69 15.38
N GLU A 403 -8.69 -2.98 14.15
CA GLU A 403 -7.34 -2.66 13.66
C GLU A 403 -7.22 -1.24 13.08
N TYR A 404 -8.29 -0.72 12.48
CA TYR A 404 -8.26 0.55 11.74
C TYR A 404 -9.07 1.67 12.41
N LYS A 405 -8.76 2.90 12.04
CA LYS A 405 -9.44 4.13 12.48
C LYS A 405 -9.50 5.15 11.35
N GLY A 406 -10.34 6.17 11.52
CA GLY A 406 -10.30 7.35 10.65
C GLY A 406 -8.94 8.07 10.73
N ALA A 407 -8.45 8.52 9.58
CA ALA A 407 -7.20 9.27 9.46
C ALA A 407 -7.41 10.61 8.76
N ALA A 408 -6.63 11.60 9.16
CA ALA A 408 -6.55 12.91 8.52
C ALA A 408 -5.19 13.08 7.84
N ASN A 409 -5.20 13.43 6.56
CA ASN A 409 -4.01 13.77 5.78
C ASN A 409 -3.97 15.29 5.59
N PHE A 410 -2.77 15.86 5.68
CA PHE A 410 -2.54 17.30 5.57
C PHE A 410 -1.59 17.60 4.42
N ARG A 411 -1.95 18.54 3.56
CA ARG A 411 -1.15 18.94 2.40
C ARG A 411 -0.95 20.45 2.43
N LEU A 412 0.26 20.90 2.17
CA LEU A 412 0.62 22.32 2.06
C LEU A 412 1.49 22.50 0.84
N GLY A 413 1.25 23.53 0.05
CA GLY A 413 2.11 23.83 -1.08
C GLY A 413 1.97 25.26 -1.58
N GLY A 414 2.93 25.67 -2.40
CA GLY A 414 2.95 26.99 -3.00
C GLY A 414 3.57 27.00 -4.39
N GLU A 415 3.14 27.97 -5.19
CA GLU A 415 3.64 28.25 -6.53
C GLU A 415 4.08 29.71 -6.58
N TYR A 416 5.27 29.98 -7.11
CA TYR A 416 5.82 31.31 -7.30
C TYR A 416 6.33 31.48 -8.73
N ARG A 417 5.95 32.58 -9.37
CA ARG A 417 6.35 32.94 -10.73
C ARG A 417 7.67 33.68 -10.67
N LEU A 418 8.74 33.00 -11.09
CA LEU A 418 10.10 33.57 -11.11
C LEU A 418 10.29 34.55 -12.27
N THR A 419 9.77 34.20 -13.45
CA THR A 419 9.76 35.05 -14.66
C THR A 419 8.42 34.89 -15.39
N SER A 420 8.20 35.54 -16.53
CA SER A 420 6.97 35.35 -17.33
C SER A 420 6.71 33.88 -17.68
N ASP A 421 7.77 33.09 -17.84
CA ASP A 421 7.72 31.74 -18.40
C ASP A 421 8.03 30.65 -17.37
N PHE A 422 8.75 30.99 -16.29
CA PHE A 422 9.21 30.04 -15.27
C PHE A 422 8.47 30.17 -13.94
N LEU A 423 8.07 29.02 -13.39
CA LEU A 423 7.40 28.88 -12.10
C LEU A 423 8.17 27.91 -11.20
N LEU A 424 8.34 28.29 -9.94
CA LEU A 424 8.87 27.43 -8.88
C LEU A 424 7.73 26.94 -8.00
N ARG A 425 7.85 25.70 -7.53
CA ARG A 425 6.85 25.06 -6.67
C ARG A 425 7.53 24.27 -5.57
N ALA A 426 6.90 24.27 -4.40
CA ALA A 426 7.30 23.43 -3.28
C ALA A 426 6.06 22.95 -2.53
N GLY A 427 6.19 21.79 -1.89
CA GLY A 427 5.07 21.17 -1.19
C GLY A 427 5.49 20.16 -0.15
N TYR A 428 4.56 19.91 0.76
CA TYR A 428 4.65 18.95 1.84
C TYR A 428 3.32 18.22 2.00
N ASN A 429 3.39 16.91 2.19
CA ASN A 429 2.23 16.06 2.42
C ASN A 429 2.51 15.11 3.58
N TYR A 430 1.66 15.18 4.60
CA TYR A 430 1.65 14.31 5.76
C TYR A 430 0.44 13.38 5.69
N GLN A 431 0.69 12.08 5.63
CA GLN A 431 -0.35 11.07 5.66
C GLN A 431 -0.55 10.58 7.10
N GLY A 432 -1.77 10.75 7.60
CA GLY A 432 -2.17 10.35 8.93
C GLY A 432 -2.19 8.84 9.08
N ASN A 433 -2.02 8.40 10.32
CA ASN A 433 -1.95 6.99 10.66
C ASN A 433 -3.35 6.35 10.70
N PRO A 434 -3.65 5.35 9.86
CA PRO A 434 -4.95 4.66 9.83
C PRO A 434 -5.08 3.50 10.81
N TYR A 435 -4.02 3.13 11.54
CA TYR A 435 -3.99 1.98 12.44
C TYR A 435 -4.30 2.39 13.89
N GLN A 436 -5.02 1.55 14.65
CA GLN A 436 -5.32 1.80 16.06
C GLN A 436 -4.12 1.53 16.97
N HIS A 437 -3.50 0.36 16.80
CA HIS A 437 -2.51 -0.17 17.74
C HIS A 437 -1.08 0.21 17.39
N ILE A 438 -0.89 0.87 16.25
CA ILE A 438 0.43 1.06 15.68
C ILE A 438 0.58 2.42 15.02
N SER A 439 1.79 2.96 14.97
CA SER A 439 2.10 4.23 14.33
C SER A 439 2.75 4.02 12.96
N SER A 440 2.01 4.26 11.88
CA SER A 440 2.58 4.44 10.52
C SER A 440 2.38 5.88 10.10
N THR A 441 3.46 6.59 9.80
CA THR A 441 3.37 7.94 9.23
C THR A 441 4.22 7.99 7.99
N LYS A 442 3.64 8.50 6.90
CA LYS A 442 4.34 8.73 5.64
C LYS A 442 4.41 10.23 5.40
N GLN A 443 5.62 10.73 5.20
CA GLN A 443 5.88 12.13 4.93
C GLN A 443 6.48 12.26 3.55
N THR A 444 6.05 13.29 2.84
CA THR A 444 6.47 13.53 1.47
C THR A 444 6.81 15.00 1.28
N VAL A 445 8.01 15.26 0.76
CA VAL A 445 8.47 16.59 0.37
C VAL A 445 8.58 16.62 -1.15
N SER A 446 8.14 17.72 -1.76
CA SER A 446 8.16 17.90 -3.21
C SER A 446 8.69 19.26 -3.62
N GLY A 447 9.35 19.30 -4.78
CA GLY A 447 9.81 20.52 -5.42
C GLY A 447 9.70 20.40 -6.94
N GLY A 448 9.34 21.48 -7.62
CA GLY A 448 9.13 21.44 -9.06
C GLY A 448 9.38 22.76 -9.78
N LEU A 449 9.64 22.63 -11.07
CA LEU A 449 9.83 23.72 -12.02
C LEU A 449 8.78 23.61 -13.12
N GLY A 450 8.09 24.69 -13.40
CA GLY A 450 7.19 24.82 -14.53
C GLY A 450 7.76 25.77 -15.57
N TYR A 451 7.61 25.40 -16.83
CA TYR A 451 7.87 26.25 -17.99
C TYR A 451 6.59 26.39 -18.81
N ARG A 452 6.31 27.61 -19.27
CA ARG A 452 5.11 27.96 -20.04
C ARG A 452 5.52 28.78 -21.25
N VAL A 453 5.14 28.35 -22.45
CA VAL A 453 5.37 29.09 -23.70
C VAL A 453 4.17 28.96 -24.61
N ASN A 454 3.56 30.09 -24.96
CA ASN A 454 2.31 30.13 -25.72
C ASN A 454 1.23 29.23 -25.07
N ASN A 455 0.77 28.21 -25.81
CA ASN A 455 -0.22 27.25 -25.36
C ASN A 455 0.40 25.97 -24.78
N VAL A 456 1.73 25.84 -24.76
CA VAL A 456 2.44 24.64 -24.31
C VAL A 456 2.92 24.84 -22.88
N TYR A 457 2.83 23.78 -22.09
CA TYR A 457 3.40 23.73 -20.75
C TYR A 457 4.21 22.47 -20.51
N ILE A 458 5.29 22.65 -19.75
CA ILE A 458 6.19 21.58 -19.31
C ILE A 458 6.35 21.74 -17.81
N ASP A 459 6.19 20.66 -17.04
CA ASP A 459 6.44 20.66 -15.60
C ASP A 459 7.34 19.49 -15.22
N LEU A 460 8.38 19.77 -14.45
CA LEU A 460 9.28 18.77 -13.87
C LEU A 460 9.13 18.82 -12.35
N THR A 461 9.05 17.68 -11.69
CA THR A 461 8.89 17.62 -10.23
C THR A 461 9.65 16.46 -9.65
N TYR A 462 10.35 16.72 -8.56
CA TYR A 462 10.95 15.69 -7.71
C TYR A 462 10.15 15.56 -6.41
N LEU A 463 9.98 14.33 -5.95
CA LEU A 463 9.26 13.98 -4.74
C LEU A 463 10.09 12.95 -3.97
N ASN A 464 10.31 13.19 -2.68
CA ASN A 464 10.89 12.22 -1.76
C ASN A 464 9.84 11.86 -0.69
N SER A 465 9.53 10.58 -0.59
CA SER A 465 8.62 10.02 0.41
C SER A 465 9.38 9.08 1.33
N ARG A 466 9.09 9.15 2.64
CA ARG A 466 9.73 8.33 3.66
C ARG A 466 8.69 7.68 4.56
N GLN A 467 8.91 6.41 4.87
CA GLN A 467 8.08 5.63 5.77
C GLN A 467 8.94 4.60 6.50
N GLU A 468 8.59 4.31 7.74
CA GLU A 468 9.15 3.21 8.51
C GLU A 468 8.01 2.23 8.84
N ILE A 469 8.26 0.94 8.58
CA ILE A 469 7.32 -0.15 8.83
C ILE A 469 8.08 -1.28 9.53
N GLY A 470 7.43 -1.98 10.45
CA GLY A 470 7.94 -3.26 10.93
C GLY A 470 7.42 -4.39 10.02
N TYR A 471 8.23 -5.42 9.84
CA TYR A 471 7.90 -6.59 9.06
C TYR A 471 8.32 -7.82 9.86
N THR A 472 7.37 -8.65 10.25
CA THR A 472 7.66 -9.96 10.84
C THR A 472 7.47 -11.01 9.75
N PRO A 473 8.34 -12.02 9.60
CA PRO A 473 8.15 -13.05 8.56
C PRO A 473 7.04 -14.08 8.91
N TYR A 474 6.89 -14.41 10.19
CA TYR A 474 5.89 -15.32 10.75
C TYR A 474 5.50 -14.85 12.15
N GLN A 475 4.36 -15.29 12.68
CA GLN A 475 3.91 -14.90 14.02
C GLN A 475 3.79 -16.10 14.93
N SER A 476 4.04 -15.89 16.22
CA SER A 476 3.73 -16.86 17.27
C SER A 476 3.13 -16.14 18.48
N GLU A 477 2.15 -16.77 19.13
CA GLU A 477 1.55 -16.29 20.38
C GLU A 477 2.44 -16.57 21.59
N THR A 478 3.11 -17.73 21.59
CA THR A 478 3.92 -18.18 22.72
C THR A 478 5.36 -17.67 22.63
N PHE A 479 5.89 -17.52 21.40
CA PHE A 479 7.30 -17.22 21.17
C PHE A 479 7.52 -15.79 20.63
N PRO A 480 8.54 -15.05 21.14
CA PRO A 480 8.82 -13.71 20.66
C PRO A 480 9.31 -13.72 19.21
N THR A 481 8.60 -12.99 18.36
CA THR A 481 8.95 -12.74 16.96
C THR A 481 9.25 -11.25 16.79
N ASP A 482 10.53 -10.89 16.90
CA ASP A 482 10.94 -9.49 16.74
C ASP A 482 10.75 -9.08 15.27
N PRO A 483 10.12 -7.94 14.96
CA PRO A 483 9.95 -7.50 13.58
C PRO A 483 11.27 -6.92 13.02
N ALA A 484 11.54 -7.19 11.75
CA ALA A 484 12.51 -6.42 10.98
C ALA A 484 12.03 -4.98 10.83
N THR A 485 12.92 -4.00 11.04
CA THR A 485 12.61 -2.60 10.78
C THR A 485 12.95 -2.27 9.34
N ILE A 486 11.94 -1.92 8.54
CA ILE A 486 12.10 -1.54 7.13
C ILE A 486 11.95 -0.03 7.01
N LYS A 487 13.03 0.64 6.61
CA LYS A 487 13.04 2.06 6.27
C LYS A 487 12.90 2.20 4.76
N ASN A 488 11.72 2.63 4.33
CA ASN A 488 11.41 2.89 2.93
C ASN A 488 11.74 4.35 2.57
N SER A 489 12.50 4.54 1.50
CA SER A 489 12.70 5.82 0.82
C SER A 489 12.27 5.69 -0.63
N ARG A 490 11.34 6.53 -1.04
CA ARG A 490 10.78 6.52 -2.39
C ARG A 490 11.00 7.86 -3.06
N ASP A 491 11.77 7.83 -4.14
CA ASP A 491 12.11 8.98 -4.96
C ASP A 491 11.34 8.90 -6.28
N ASN A 492 10.63 9.97 -6.62
CA ASN A 492 9.90 10.07 -7.87
C ASN A 492 10.30 11.33 -8.64
N VAL A 493 10.52 11.18 -9.95
CA VAL A 493 10.69 12.30 -10.88
C VAL A 493 9.55 12.28 -11.89
N PHE A 494 8.72 13.31 -11.87
CA PHE A 494 7.57 13.46 -12.74
C PHE A 494 7.85 14.48 -13.83
N LEU A 495 7.50 14.16 -15.07
CA LEU A 495 7.52 15.08 -16.21
C LEU A 495 6.10 15.17 -16.79
N THR A 496 5.56 16.38 -16.89
CA THR A 496 4.26 16.63 -17.54
C THR A 496 4.45 17.50 -18.77
N LEU A 497 3.77 17.12 -19.85
CA LEU A 497 3.66 17.89 -21.07
C LEU A 497 2.17 18.12 -21.36
N GLY A 498 1.81 19.35 -21.73
CA GLY A 498 0.45 19.64 -22.15
C GLY A 498 0.32 20.84 -23.08
N LEU A 499 -0.85 20.92 -23.69
CA LEU A 499 -1.19 21.84 -24.77
C LEU A 499 -2.62 22.33 -24.60
N LYS A 500 -2.79 23.65 -24.63
CA LYS A 500 -4.09 24.33 -24.67
C LYS A 500 -4.54 24.58 -26.10
N PHE A 501 -5.82 24.35 -26.40
CA PHE A 501 -6.36 24.49 -27.76
C PHE A 501 -7.81 24.99 -27.79
#